data_AF-A0A645JWN4-F1
#
_entry.id   AF-A0A645JWN4-F1
#
_cell.length_a   1.000
_cell.length_b   1.000
_cell.length_c   1.000
_cell.angle_alpha   90.00
_cell.angle_beta   90.00
_cell.angle_gamma   90.00
#
_symmetry.space_group_name_H-M   'P 1'
#
loop_
_entity.id
_entity.type
_entity.pdbx_description
1 polymer ?
#
loop_
_entity_poly.entity_id
_entity_poly.type
_entity_poly.pdbx_seq_one_letter_code
_entity_poly.pdbx_strand_id
1 'polypeptide(L)'
;MLHSQVGAEGDEGTSPGVRIPIGEEIALYDHIRQAGLYHKYFPTGVGDLFPFDHTSAQNPGAILDVIKGAFHVGMRYFSVYEEDGEVVRVTGYLVKKSEIERYKNGEQVVNETTKGSYNSGEFEATLHRKVRGMT
;
A
#
# COMPACT_ATOMS: atom_id res chain seq x y z
N MET A 1 3.66 -23.52 4.21
CA MET A 1 2.57 -22.52 4.34
C MET A 1 2.97 -21.29 3.53
N LEU A 2 2.07 -20.64 2.79
CA LEU A 2 2.43 -19.58 1.83
C LEU A 2 2.27 -18.18 2.41
N HIS A 3 3.29 -17.33 2.23
CA HIS A 3 3.30 -15.91 2.55
C HIS A 3 3.49 -15.11 1.25
N SER A 4 2.67 -14.08 1.03
CA SER A 4 2.79 -13.16 -0.08
C SER A 4 3.68 -11.99 0.35
N GLN A 5 4.90 -11.94 -0.18
CA GLN A 5 5.79 -10.81 0.05
C GLN A 5 5.17 -9.54 -0.54
N VAL A 6 5.34 -8.43 0.18
CA VAL A 6 4.69 -7.14 -0.10
C VAL A 6 5.60 -6.18 -0.86
N GLY A 7 6.66 -6.71 -1.48
CA GLY A 7 7.75 -6.05 -2.20
C GLY A 7 9.09 -6.10 -1.46
N ALA A 8 10.20 -5.96 -2.20
CA ALA A 8 11.57 -5.96 -1.71
C ALA A 8 12.48 -5.01 -2.54
N GLU A 9 13.72 -4.82 -2.07
CA GLU A 9 14.76 -4.13 -2.82
C GLU A 9 15.16 -4.97 -4.05
N GLY A 10 15.24 -4.34 -5.23
CA GLY A 10 15.56 -5.02 -6.50
C GLY A 10 14.39 -5.68 -7.23
N ASP A 11 13.14 -5.41 -6.83
CA ASP A 11 11.93 -5.95 -7.47
C ASP A 11 11.46 -5.10 -8.69
N GLU A 12 12.36 -4.40 -9.40
CA GLU A 12 11.97 -3.49 -10.48
C GLU A 12 11.21 -4.21 -11.62
N GLY A 13 10.09 -3.63 -12.05
CA GLY A 13 9.28 -4.18 -13.15
C GLY A 13 8.42 -5.39 -12.78
N THR A 14 8.28 -5.69 -11.48
CA THR A 14 7.39 -6.76 -10.97
C THR A 14 6.27 -6.20 -10.09
N SER A 15 5.24 -7.00 -9.83
CA SER A 15 4.21 -6.68 -8.84
C SER A 15 4.36 -7.60 -7.62
N PRO A 16 4.26 -7.08 -6.39
CA PRO A 16 4.44 -7.87 -5.18
C PRO A 16 3.26 -8.81 -4.95
N GLY A 17 3.54 -10.11 -5.02
CA GLY A 17 2.59 -11.14 -4.63
C GLY A 17 1.32 -11.16 -5.48
N VAL A 18 0.18 -10.80 -4.89
CA VAL A 18 -1.14 -10.80 -5.55
C VAL A 18 -1.67 -9.40 -5.88
N ARG A 19 -0.87 -8.37 -5.62
CA ARG A 19 -1.28 -6.98 -5.81
C ARG A 19 -1.39 -6.65 -7.28
N ILE A 20 -2.28 -5.72 -7.58
CA ILE A 20 -2.24 -4.97 -8.84
C ILE A 20 -1.06 -3.99 -8.75
N PRO A 21 -0.23 -3.86 -9.81
CA PRO A 21 0.89 -2.92 -9.80
C PRO A 21 0.48 -1.51 -9.39
N ILE A 22 1.33 -0.83 -8.63
CA ILE A 22 1.07 0.55 -8.22
C ILE A 22 1.03 1.45 -9.46
N GLY A 23 -0.04 2.22 -9.62
CA GLY A 23 -0.31 3.02 -10.82
C GLY A 23 -1.26 2.36 -11.82
N GLU A 24 -1.50 1.04 -11.71
CA GLU A 24 -2.43 0.28 -12.54
C GLU A 24 -3.70 -0.14 -11.79
N GLU A 25 -3.91 0.35 -10.56
CA GLU A 25 -5.04 -0.07 -9.74
C GLU A 25 -6.39 0.28 -10.36
N ILE A 26 -7.31 -0.69 -10.26
CA ILE A 26 -8.72 -0.55 -10.61
C ILE A 26 -9.50 0.17 -9.50
N ALA A 27 -10.77 0.49 -9.76
CA ALA A 27 -11.67 1.14 -8.80
C ALA A 27 -11.73 0.38 -7.46
N LEU A 28 -11.86 1.12 -6.36
CA LEU A 28 -11.69 0.61 -4.98
C LEU A 28 -12.46 -0.69 -4.70
N TYR A 29 -13.73 -0.75 -5.06
CA TYR A 29 -14.57 -1.91 -4.75
C TYR A 29 -14.23 -3.13 -5.59
N ASP A 30 -13.86 -2.94 -6.84
CA ASP A 30 -13.41 -4.05 -7.69
C ASP A 30 -12.03 -4.53 -7.28
N HIS A 31 -11.15 -3.62 -6.85
CA HIS A 31 -9.86 -3.97 -6.29
C HIS A 31 -10.02 -4.81 -5.01
N ILE A 32 -10.92 -4.41 -4.11
CA ILE A 32 -11.25 -5.18 -2.89
C ILE A 32 -11.74 -6.59 -3.24
N ARG A 33 -12.64 -6.72 -4.23
CA ARG A 33 -13.12 -8.03 -4.70
C ARG A 33 -12.00 -8.86 -5.29
N GLN A 34 -11.14 -8.26 -6.13
CA GLN A 34 -10.00 -8.93 -6.74
C GLN A 34 -9.04 -9.47 -5.65
N ALA A 35 -8.67 -8.66 -4.66
CA ALA A 35 -7.81 -9.08 -3.56
C ALA A 35 -8.41 -10.25 -2.76
N GLY A 36 -9.73 -10.20 -2.51
CA GLY A 36 -10.49 -11.26 -1.84
C GLY A 36 -10.41 -12.62 -2.54
N LEU A 37 -10.28 -12.65 -3.88
CA LEU A 37 -10.13 -13.90 -4.64
C LEU A 37 -8.84 -14.66 -4.28
N TYR A 38 -7.77 -13.94 -3.97
CA TYR A 38 -6.43 -14.50 -3.82
C TYR A 38 -5.94 -14.62 -2.37
N HIS A 39 -6.42 -13.77 -1.45
CA HIS A 39 -5.96 -13.73 -0.05
C HIS A 39 -6.02 -15.07 0.69
N LYS A 40 -6.98 -15.94 0.34
CA LYS A 40 -7.10 -17.29 0.93
C LYS A 40 -5.89 -18.19 0.70
N TYR A 41 -5.14 -17.99 -0.39
CA TYR A 41 -3.97 -18.83 -0.74
C TYR A 41 -2.73 -18.52 0.09
N PHE A 42 -2.71 -17.40 0.82
CA PHE A 42 -1.53 -16.91 1.56
C PHE A 42 -1.80 -16.81 3.07
N PRO A 43 -1.95 -17.95 3.76
CA PRO A 43 -2.41 -17.96 5.14
C PRO A 43 -1.44 -17.46 6.20
N THR A 44 -0.15 -17.34 5.89
CA THR A 44 0.85 -16.78 6.81
C THR A 44 1.06 -15.29 6.66
N GLY A 45 0.45 -14.66 5.65
CA GLY A 45 0.56 -13.22 5.45
C GLY A 45 0.34 -12.84 3.99
N VAL A 46 -0.46 -11.81 3.79
CA VAL A 46 -0.77 -11.15 2.53
C VAL A 46 -1.37 -9.81 2.89
N GLY A 47 -1.31 -8.83 2.00
CA GLY A 47 -1.98 -7.58 2.27
C GLY A 47 -1.96 -6.62 1.11
N ASP A 48 -3.05 -5.90 0.97
CA ASP A 48 -3.21 -4.78 0.06
C ASP A 48 -3.28 -3.46 0.84
N LEU A 49 -2.90 -2.40 0.14
CA LEU A 49 -2.87 -1.04 0.66
C LEU A 49 -3.81 -0.20 -0.19
N PHE A 50 -4.71 0.55 0.43
CA PHE A 50 -5.69 1.39 -0.26
C PHE A 50 -5.54 2.86 0.16
N PRO A 51 -5.34 3.80 -0.80
CA PRO A 51 -5.37 5.22 -0.50
C PRO A 51 -6.79 5.68 -0.21
N PHE A 52 -6.93 6.54 0.80
CA PHE A 52 -8.13 7.32 1.07
C PHE A 52 -7.79 8.81 1.07
N ASP A 53 -8.72 9.64 0.59
CA ASP A 53 -8.55 11.09 0.59
C ASP A 53 -8.82 11.70 1.99
N HIS A 54 -8.50 12.98 2.15
CA HIS A 54 -8.73 13.72 3.40
C HIS A 54 -10.22 13.81 3.80
N THR A 55 -11.15 13.74 2.84
CA THR A 55 -12.59 13.80 3.14
C THR A 55 -13.06 12.54 3.86
N SER A 56 -12.38 11.42 3.61
CA SER A 56 -12.64 10.14 4.26
C SER A 56 -12.43 10.22 5.78
N ALA A 57 -11.50 11.06 6.25
CA ALA A 57 -11.29 11.32 7.68
C ALA A 57 -12.51 11.98 8.35
N GLN A 58 -13.33 12.71 7.58
CA GLN A 58 -14.57 13.33 8.07
C GLN A 58 -15.73 12.32 8.18
N ASN A 59 -15.59 11.14 7.56
CA ASN A 59 -16.59 10.07 7.61
C ASN A 59 -15.95 8.70 7.91
N PRO A 60 -15.46 8.48 9.14
CA PRO A 60 -14.86 7.21 9.53
C PRO A 60 -15.84 6.02 9.47
N GLY A 61 -17.16 6.29 9.55
CA GLY A 61 -18.19 5.26 9.39
C GLY A 61 -18.16 4.63 7.99
N ALA A 62 -18.00 5.43 6.95
CA ALA A 62 -17.87 4.93 5.58
C ALA A 62 -16.61 4.06 5.41
N ILE A 63 -15.48 4.46 5.99
CA ILE A 63 -14.25 3.65 5.97
C ILE A 63 -14.48 2.29 6.65
N LEU A 64 -15.14 2.30 7.82
CA LEU A 64 -15.45 1.07 8.55
C LEU A 64 -16.33 0.11 7.73
N ASP A 65 -17.31 0.64 7.01
CA ASP A 65 -18.18 -0.19 6.15
C ASP A 65 -17.42 -0.79 4.97
N VAL A 66 -16.48 -0.05 4.38
CA VAL A 66 -15.56 -0.58 3.35
C VAL A 66 -14.70 -1.70 3.93
N ILE A 67 -14.13 -1.52 5.12
CA ILE A 67 -13.32 -2.54 5.81
C ILE A 67 -14.14 -3.81 6.07
N LYS A 68 -15.37 -3.67 6.58
CA LYS A 68 -16.26 -4.82 6.80
C LYS A 68 -16.58 -5.53 5.49
N GLY A 69 -16.87 -4.78 4.42
CA GLY A 69 -17.10 -5.31 3.09
C GLY A 69 -15.90 -6.08 2.55
N ALA A 70 -14.69 -5.56 2.74
CA ALA A 70 -13.44 -6.22 2.36
C ALA A 70 -13.28 -7.61 3.01
N PHE A 71 -13.49 -7.70 4.33
CA PHE A 71 -13.45 -8.99 5.03
C PHE A 71 -14.58 -9.93 4.59
N HIS A 72 -15.77 -9.39 4.30
CA HIS A 72 -16.89 -10.20 3.80
C HIS A 72 -16.61 -10.86 2.45
N VAL A 73 -15.87 -10.18 1.56
CA VAL A 73 -15.48 -10.73 0.24
C VAL A 73 -14.21 -11.58 0.28
N GLY A 74 -13.71 -11.93 1.47
CA GLY A 74 -12.62 -12.89 1.63
C GLY A 74 -11.22 -12.29 1.77
N MET A 75 -11.09 -10.96 1.88
CA MET A 75 -9.81 -10.38 2.26
C MET A 75 -9.41 -10.80 3.67
N ARG A 76 -8.11 -10.97 3.92
CA ARG A 76 -7.56 -11.33 5.24
C ARG A 76 -6.81 -10.20 5.93
N TYR A 77 -6.38 -9.21 5.16
CA TYR A 77 -5.65 -8.05 5.64
C TYR A 77 -6.03 -6.85 4.78
N PHE A 78 -6.22 -5.71 5.44
CA PHE A 78 -6.61 -4.47 4.80
C PHE A 78 -5.78 -3.35 5.43
N SER A 79 -4.97 -2.67 4.62
CA SER A 79 -4.22 -1.49 5.05
C SER A 79 -4.72 -0.26 4.32
N VAL A 80 -4.75 0.86 5.03
CA VAL A 80 -5.09 2.16 4.46
C VAL A 80 -4.02 3.17 4.77
N TYR A 81 -3.96 4.20 3.94
CA TYR A 81 -3.17 5.40 4.21
C TYR A 81 -3.90 6.61 3.65
N GLU A 82 -3.66 7.76 4.26
CA GLU A 82 -4.13 9.04 3.75
C GLU A 82 -3.19 9.50 2.63
N GLU A 83 -3.74 9.92 1.49
CA GLU A 83 -2.98 10.40 0.32
C GLU A 83 -2.03 11.56 0.69
N ASP A 84 -2.51 12.49 1.52
CA ASP A 84 -1.78 13.69 1.95
C ASP A 84 -0.90 13.46 3.19
N GLY A 85 -0.81 12.23 3.70
CA GLY A 85 -0.07 11.91 4.93
C GLY A 85 1.44 12.22 4.84
N GLU A 86 2.05 12.57 5.97
CA GLU A 86 3.51 12.82 6.05
C GLU A 86 4.35 11.55 5.93
N VAL A 87 3.72 10.39 6.09
CA VAL A 87 4.34 9.06 5.98
C VAL A 87 3.83 8.33 4.74
N VAL A 88 4.74 7.65 4.07
CA VAL A 88 4.45 6.79 2.92
C VAL A 88 4.65 5.35 3.36
N ARG A 89 3.68 4.49 3.00
CA ARG A 89 3.74 3.06 3.27
C ARG A 89 4.45 2.37 2.10
N VAL A 90 5.72 2.04 2.28
CA VAL A 90 6.55 1.36 1.28
C VAL A 90 6.80 -0.07 1.77
N THR A 91 6.28 -1.05 1.03
CA THR A 91 6.60 -2.50 1.17
C THR A 91 6.75 -3.03 2.61
N GLY A 92 5.77 -2.73 3.48
CA GLY A 92 5.73 -3.22 4.87
C GLY A 92 6.22 -2.24 5.93
N TYR A 93 6.85 -1.14 5.53
CA TYR A 93 7.37 -0.09 6.42
C TYR A 93 6.64 1.24 6.20
N LEU A 94 6.70 2.11 7.21
CA LEU A 94 6.30 3.50 7.09
C LEU A 94 7.56 4.37 7.10
N VAL A 95 7.69 5.24 6.10
CA VAL A 95 8.81 6.16 6.00
C VAL A 95 8.29 7.59 5.90
N LYS A 96 8.93 8.51 6.62
CA LYS A 96 8.59 9.93 6.55
C LYS A 96 9.06 10.50 5.21
N LYS A 97 8.19 11.24 4.52
CA LYS A 97 8.54 11.98 3.29
C LYS A 97 9.76 12.87 3.52
N SER A 98 9.84 13.55 4.67
CA SER A 98 10.99 14.37 5.03
C SER A 98 12.30 13.60 5.23
N GLU A 99 12.28 12.36 5.72
CA GLU A 99 13.52 11.55 5.77
C GLU A 99 13.98 11.11 4.39
N ILE A 100 13.05 10.80 3.47
CA ILE A 100 13.40 10.54 2.07
C ILE A 100 14.09 11.75 1.45
N GLU A 101 13.52 12.94 1.60
CA GLU A 101 14.10 14.15 0.99
C GLU A 101 15.51 14.43 1.54
N ARG A 102 15.73 14.22 2.84
CA ARG A 102 17.07 14.29 3.44
C ARG A 102 18.03 13.26 2.82
N TYR A 103 17.58 12.02 2.63
CA TYR A 103 18.38 10.99 1.96
C TYR A 103 18.74 11.37 0.52
N LYS A 104 17.77 11.88 -0.25
CA LYS A 104 18.00 12.37 -1.64
C LYS A 104 19.03 13.49 -1.69
N ASN A 105 19.06 14.36 -0.67
CA ASN A 105 20.02 15.45 -0.55
C ASN A 105 21.40 15.01 -0.05
N GLY A 106 21.63 13.71 0.17
CA GLY A 106 22.89 13.18 0.69
C GLY A 106 23.09 13.44 2.19
N GLU A 107 22.03 13.82 2.91
CA GLU A 107 22.09 14.01 4.36
C GLU A 107 22.00 12.68 5.11
N GLN A 108 22.47 12.69 6.36
CA GLN A 108 22.35 11.54 7.24
C GLN A 108 20.89 11.30 7.64
N VAL A 109 20.36 10.12 7.29
CA VAL A 109 19.07 9.62 7.77
C VAL A 109 19.27 8.71 8.99
N VAL A 110 18.27 8.66 9.86
CA VAL A 110 18.35 7.91 11.12
C VAL A 110 17.98 6.45 10.90
N ASN A 111 17.00 6.20 10.03
CA ASN A 111 16.45 4.87 9.82
C ASN A 111 16.99 4.22 8.54
N GLU A 112 17.53 3.00 8.66
CA GLU A 112 17.94 2.18 7.51
C GLU A 112 16.75 1.82 6.60
N THR A 113 15.54 1.73 7.16
CA THR A 113 14.32 1.50 6.39
C THR A 113 14.07 2.60 5.37
N THR A 114 14.54 3.83 5.60
CA THR A 114 14.46 4.93 4.63
C THR A 114 15.23 4.59 3.35
N LYS A 115 16.42 4.00 3.48
CA LYS A 115 17.25 3.60 2.33
C LYS A 115 16.61 2.44 1.58
N GLY A 116 16.20 1.39 2.31
CA GLY A 116 15.56 0.22 1.71
C GLY A 116 14.23 0.56 1.02
N SER A 117 13.46 1.49 1.59
CA SER A 117 12.24 2.00 0.94
C SER A 117 12.55 2.80 -0.31
N TYR A 118 13.54 3.71 -0.28
CA TYR A 118 13.96 4.48 -1.45
C TYR A 118 14.46 3.60 -2.60
N ASN A 119 15.23 2.55 -2.28
CA ASN A 119 15.77 1.60 -3.25
C ASN A 119 14.76 0.51 -3.66
N SER A 120 13.53 0.53 -3.15
CA SER A 120 12.52 -0.44 -3.59
C SER A 120 12.04 -0.10 -5.00
N GLY A 121 11.81 -1.12 -5.83
CA GLY A 121 11.32 -0.92 -7.20
C GLY A 121 9.95 -0.23 -7.29
N GLU A 122 9.20 -0.20 -6.20
CA GLU A 122 7.87 0.42 -6.10
C GLU A 122 7.89 1.84 -5.53
N PHE A 123 9.05 2.36 -5.11
CA PHE A 123 9.14 3.60 -4.33
C PHE A 123 8.50 4.80 -5.04
N GLU A 124 8.96 5.09 -6.26
CA GLU A 124 8.48 6.21 -7.06
C GLU A 124 7.00 6.07 -7.39
N ALA A 125 6.54 4.85 -7.71
CA ALA A 125 5.13 4.58 -7.94
C ALA A 125 4.29 4.85 -6.68
N THR A 126 4.81 4.50 -5.51
CA THR A 126 4.15 4.73 -4.21
C THR A 126 4.01 6.23 -3.89
N LEU A 127 5.01 7.05 -4.23
CA LEU A 127 4.93 8.52 -4.05
C LEU A 127 3.83 9.16 -4.89
N HIS A 128 3.53 8.59 -6.06
CA HIS A 128 2.56 9.12 -7.02
C HIS A 128 1.24 8.35 -7.07
N ARG A 129 1.03 7.45 -6.11
CA ARG A 129 -0.14 6.59 -6.02
C ARG A 129 -1.40 7.39 -5.69
N LYS A 130 -2.42 7.27 -6.55
CA LYS A 130 -3.65 8.09 -6.51
C LYS A 130 -4.82 7.34 -5.90
N VAL A 131 -5.75 8.08 -5.29
CA VAL A 131 -7.09 7.56 -5.00
C VAL A 131 -7.82 7.26 -6.31
N ARG A 132 -8.32 6.04 -6.46
CA ARG A 132 -9.14 5.62 -7.61
C ARG A 132 -10.61 5.73 -7.24
N GLY A 133 -11.35 6.48 -8.06
CA GLY A 133 -12.77 6.75 -7.85
C GLY A 133 -13.66 5.51 -7.95
N MET A 134 -14.91 5.70 -7.56
CA MET A 134 -15.97 4.70 -7.62
C MET A 134 -16.63 4.81 -9.00
N THR A 135 -16.17 4.04 -9.99
CA THR A 135 -16.89 3.83 -11.26
C THR A 135 -17.65 2.53 -11.22
#